data_AF-A0A369T218-F1
#
_entry.id   AF-A0A369T218-F1
#
_cell.length_a   1.000
_cell.length_b   1.000
_cell.length_c   1.000
_cell.angle_alpha   90.00
_cell.angle_beta   90.00
_cell.angle_gamma   90.00
#
_symmetry.space_group_name_H-M   'P 1'
#
loop_
_entity.id
_entity.type
_entity.pdbx_description
1 polymer ?
#
loop_
_entity_poly.entity_id
_entity_poly.type
_entity_poly.pdbx_seq_one_letter_code
_entity_poly.pdbx_strand_id
1 'polypeptide(L)' 'VLSEGDGDLIPEHAHEEDEIAYVVSGSLRVHMEGMGDLDVREGEALLIPKGVRHRGVLSGDCVLIAVYHP' A
#
# COMPACT_ATOMS: atom_id res chain seq x y z
N VAL A 1 -1.99 6.30 6.65
CA VAL A 1 -2.08 5.45 7.86
C VAL A 1 -0.70 5.45 8.50
N LEU A 2 -0.60 5.77 9.80
CA LEU A 2 0.65 5.59 10.55
C LEU A 2 0.70 4.10 10.93
N SER A 3 1.68 3.35 10.44
CA SER A 3 1.96 2.01 10.97
C SER A 3 2.97 2.16 12.09
N GLU A 4 2.74 1.42 13.18
CA GLU A 4 3.52 1.52 14.41
C GLU A 4 4.40 0.27 14.63
N GLY A 5 4.45 -0.67 13.67
CA GLY A 5 5.25 -1.89 13.83
C GLY A 5 5.69 -2.59 12.54
N ASP A 6 6.86 -3.20 12.61
CA ASP A 6 7.37 -4.13 11.59
C ASP A 6 6.45 -5.36 11.48
N GLY A 7 5.97 -5.65 10.27
CA GLY A 7 5.07 -6.78 9.99
C GLY A 7 3.57 -6.46 10.12
N ASP A 8 3.19 -5.19 10.25
CA ASP A 8 1.79 -4.76 10.23
C ASP A 8 1.10 -5.19 8.92
N LEU A 9 -0.10 -5.76 9.05
CA LEU A 9 -0.90 -6.28 7.94
C LEU A 9 -2.04 -5.33 7.59
N ILE A 10 -2.13 -4.96 6.32
CA ILE A 10 -3.32 -4.35 5.72
C ILE A 10 -4.14 -5.49 5.10
N PRO A 11 -5.32 -5.84 5.66
CA PRO A 11 -6.13 -6.95 5.18
C PRO A 11 -6.61 -6.72 3.74
N GLU A 12 -7.08 -7.78 3.07
CA GLU A 12 -7.61 -7.64 1.72
C GLU A 12 -8.87 -6.78 1.68
N HIS A 13 -8.88 -5.79 0.79
CA HIS A 13 -10.00 -4.88 0.59
C HIS A 13 -9.95 -4.23 -0.81
N ALA A 14 -10.95 -3.39 -1.11
CA ALA A 14 -11.03 -2.56 -2.32
C ALA A 14 -11.82 -1.29 -2.01
N HIS A 15 -11.61 -0.23 -2.81
CA HIS A 15 -12.25 1.08 -2.68
C HIS A 15 -12.90 1.49 -4.01
N GLU A 16 -13.81 2.48 -3.99
CA GLU A 16 -14.41 3.04 -5.21
C GLU A 16 -13.56 4.14 -5.86
N GLU A 17 -12.48 4.55 -5.17
CA GLU A 17 -11.50 5.55 -5.56
C GLU A 17 -10.20 4.91 -6.05
N ASP A 18 -9.44 5.64 -6.87
CA ASP A 18 -8.03 5.33 -7.11
C ASP A 18 -7.22 5.70 -5.85
N GLU A 19 -6.32 4.82 -5.41
CA GLU A 19 -5.40 5.09 -4.29
C GLU A 19 -3.97 5.26 -4.81
N ILE A 20 -3.30 6.32 -4.38
CA ILE A 20 -1.85 6.46 -4.53
C ILE A 20 -1.21 6.29 -3.16
N ALA A 21 -0.44 5.21 -3.00
CA ALA A 21 0.35 4.94 -1.81
C ALA A 21 1.80 5.37 -2.04
N TYR A 22 2.33 6.26 -1.20
CA TYR A 22 3.71 6.72 -1.21
C TYR A 22 4.41 6.32 0.09
N VAL A 23 5.57 5.66 -0.03
CA VAL A 23 6.37 5.23 1.11
C VAL A 23 7.33 6.35 1.52
N VAL A 24 7.08 6.96 2.68
CA VAL A 24 7.93 8.00 3.27
C VAL A 24 9.16 7.39 3.94
N SER A 25 9.00 6.26 4.62
CA SER A 25 10.05 5.46 5.25
C SER A 25 9.63 4.00 5.32
N GLY A 26 10.60 3.08 5.38
CA GLY A 26 10.34 1.64 5.43
C GLY A 26 9.98 1.04 4.06
N SER A 27 9.09 0.05 4.04
CA SER A 27 8.61 -0.56 2.79
C SER A 27 7.21 -1.14 2.91
N LEU A 28 6.54 -1.26 1.76
CA LEU A 28 5.25 -1.92 1.60
C LEU A 28 5.40 -3.04 0.56
N ARG A 29 5.04 -4.27 0.93
CA ARG A 29 4.72 -5.31 -0.06
C ARG A 29 3.21 -5.34 -0.25
N VAL A 30 2.74 -5.03 -1.44
CA VAL A 30 1.32 -5.14 -1.80
C VAL A 30 1.10 -6.38 -2.66
N HIS A 31 -0.02 -7.04 -2.50
CA HIS A 31 -0.55 -7.95 -3.51
C HIS A 31 -1.74 -7.29 -4.16
N MET A 32 -1.76 -7.20 -5.48
CA MET A 32 -2.89 -6.69 -6.26
C MET A 32 -3.48 -7.76 -7.18
N GLU A 33 -4.81 -7.87 -7.18
CA GLU A 33 -5.54 -8.76 -8.08
C GLU A 33 -5.15 -8.49 -9.55
N GLY A 34 -4.72 -9.53 -10.25
CA GLY A 34 -4.29 -9.45 -11.66
C GLY A 34 -2.86 -8.96 -11.88
N MET A 35 -2.17 -8.43 -10.87
CA MET A 35 -0.76 -7.99 -10.97
C MET A 35 0.21 -8.82 -10.12
N GLY A 36 -0.26 -9.41 -9.02
CA GLY A 36 0.58 -10.17 -8.09
C GLY A 36 1.25 -9.30 -7.02
N ASP A 37 2.38 -9.77 -6.49
CA ASP A 37 3.11 -9.09 -5.43
C ASP A 37 4.04 -8.01 -6.00
N LEU A 38 4.03 -6.83 -5.38
CA LEU A 38 4.88 -5.69 -5.71
C LEU A 38 5.52 -5.16 -4.43
N ASP A 39 6.82 -4.89 -4.51
CA ASP A 39 7.58 -4.22 -3.46
C ASP A 39 7.65 -2.73 -3.76
N VAL A 40 7.23 -1.91 -2.81
CA VAL A 40 7.31 -0.45 -2.83
C VAL A 40 8.25 -0.02 -1.71
N ARG A 41 9.35 0.62 -2.08
CA ARG A 41 10.41 1.05 -1.16
C ARG A 41 10.27 2.52 -0.80
N GLU A 42 10.99 2.94 0.22
CA GLU A 42 11.16 4.35 0.58
C GLU A 42 11.42 5.23 -0.66
N GLY A 43 10.63 6.30 -0.80
CA GLY A 43 10.68 7.23 -1.92
C GLY A 43 9.90 6.79 -3.17
N GLU A 44 9.31 5.59 -3.18
CA GLU A 44 8.51 5.08 -4.29
C GLU A 44 7.01 5.30 -4.04
N ALA A 45 6.26 5.37 -5.15
CA ALA A 45 4.80 5.45 -5.15
C ALA A 45 4.20 4.29 -5.95
N LEU A 46 3.02 3.86 -5.53
CA LEU A 46 2.19 2.89 -6.20
C LEU A 46 0.80 3.46 -6.46
N LEU A 47 0.29 3.24 -7.67
CA LEU A 47 -1.12 3.42 -7.98
C LEU A 47 -1.86 2.10 -7.80
N ILE A 48 -2.92 2.11 -7.01
CA ILE A 48 -3.90 1.05 -6.86
C ILE A 48 -5.19 1.54 -7.54
N PRO A 49 -5.54 1.00 -8.71
CA PRO A 49 -6.74 1.43 -9.41
C PRO A 49 -8.02 1.10 -8.63
N LYS A 50 -9.05 1.93 -8.80
CA LYS A 50 -10.36 1.71 -8.19
C LYS A 50 -10.91 0.32 -8.47
N GLY A 51 -11.54 -0.26 -7.45
CA GLY A 51 -12.13 -1.60 -7.51
C GLY A 51 -11.13 -2.76 -7.53
N VAL A 52 -9.81 -2.51 -7.60
CA VAL A 52 -8.80 -3.59 -7.55
C VAL A 52 -8.63 -4.07 -6.12
N ARG A 53 -8.85 -5.38 -5.89
CA ARG A 53 -8.59 -6.00 -4.60
C ARG A 53 -7.11 -6.01 -4.30
N HIS A 54 -6.75 -5.60 -3.10
CA HIS A 54 -5.37 -5.59 -2.65
C HIS A 54 -5.24 -5.80 -1.15
N ARG A 55 -4.07 -6.30 -0.74
CA ARG A 55 -3.62 -6.45 0.66
C ARG A 55 -2.17 -6.01 0.78
N GLY A 56 -1.75 -5.57 1.97
CA GLY A 56 -0.41 -5.04 2.19
C GLY A 56 0.28 -5.65 3.41
N VAL A 57 1.60 -5.72 3.35
CA VAL A 57 2.48 -6.00 4.49
C VAL A 57 3.46 -4.86 4.61
N LEU A 58 3.49 -4.24 5.78
CA LEU A 58 4.37 -3.11 6.09
C LEU A 58 5.62 -3.64 6.79
N SER A 59 6.78 -3.05 6.52
CA SER A 59 8.05 -3.46 7.14
C SER A 59 8.96 -2.27 7.41
N GLY A 60 9.76 -2.38 8.47
CA GLY A 60 10.77 -1.38 8.86
C GLY A 60 10.18 -0.03 9.29
N ASP A 61 9.26 -0.03 10.25
CA ASP A 61 8.58 1.18 10.76
C ASP A 61 8.01 2.04 9.62
N CYS A 62 7.18 1.40 8.80
CA CYS A 62 6.73 1.97 7.53
C CYS A 62 5.78 3.15 7.73
N VAL A 63 6.10 4.28 7.09
CA VAL A 63 5.22 5.46 7.05
C VAL A 63 4.69 5.62 5.63
N LEU A 64 3.36 5.54 5.49
CA LEU A 64 2.67 5.70 4.22
C LEU A 64 1.82 6.97 4.17
N ILE A 65 1.92 7.69 3.07
CA ILE A 65 0.91 8.65 2.64
C ILE A 65 0.02 7.93 1.63
N ALA A 66 -1.28 7.86 1.93
CA ALA A 66 -2.30 7.36 1.02
C ALA A 66 -3.17 8.54 0.57
N VAL A 67 -3.32 8.72 -0.74
CA VAL A 67 -4.17 9.74 -1.35
C VAL A 67 -5.25 9.03 -2.16
N TYR A 68 -6.52 9.36 -1.91
CA TYR A 68 -7.67 8.81 -2.61
C TYR A 68 -8.23 9.84 -3.60
N HIS A 69 -8.40 9.43 -4.85
CA HIS A 69 -8.95 10.26 -5.93
C HIS A 69 -10.21 9.64 -6.53
N PRO A 70 -11.31 10.41 -6.73
CA PRO A 70 -12.55 9.90 -7.34
C PRO A 70 -12.40 9.44 -8.79
#